data_AF-A0A971A2G2-F1
#
_entry.id   AF-A0A971A2G2-F1
#
_cell.length_a   1.000
_cell.length_b   1.000
_cell.length_c   1.000
_cell.angle_alpha   90.00
_cell.angle_beta   90.00
_cell.angle_gamma   90.00
#
_symmetry.space_group_name_H-M   'P 1'
#
loop_
_entity.id
_entity.type
_entity.pdbx_description
1 polymer ?
#
loop_
_entity_poly.entity_id
_entity_poly.type
_entity_poly.pdbx_seq_one_letter_code
_entity_poly.pdbx_strand_id
1 'polypeptide(L)'
;VIKQPAWSLDPGRQRRSPDTYKIEAYNGKTGRFMWRYDLGWNINLGIWFSPMVAYDFDFDGRAEVALKTAPFVARPEEAFLSPGGFVLEGPEYCSILDGMTGEVIDTVDWIARGDPRDWGDDQGNRVNRNQIGVAYLDGKRPSLLVLRGTYTRMRIDAYNLIDKKLRKVWSWSGEDEDPPLRGQGGHTLKALDLDGDSKDELIIGSAAIDDDGTCLWRMDMGHPDWFYVADVDPVRPGLELAYGFETAQRRNGICLADPRTGQVLWGCDHPTTHIHDWGMVADIDPDSPGMEIYGMERDGVTCWLYSAEGKLLARNEDLGRHGPRTFYWLDGPTKVRVPFSYRGGTFGILQYKGPQVGEIQGQPIAIADVLGDWREEVITVTDGVIRIYTTTVPATSRRVCLMQDHLYRMDVAMQAMGYFYPPQFGGRLLKSATSREK
;
A
#
# COMPACT_ATOMS: atom_id res chain seq x y z
N VAL A 1 -11.69 -6.30 8.90
CA VAL A 1 -12.57 -6.07 7.73
C VAL A 1 -11.88 -6.68 6.53
N ILE A 2 -12.59 -7.40 5.67
CA ILE A 2 -12.03 -8.06 4.48
C ILE A 2 -12.83 -7.73 3.22
N LYS A 3 -12.21 -7.98 2.07
CA LYS A 3 -12.84 -7.93 0.76
C LYS A 3 -13.05 -9.35 0.23
N GLN A 4 -14.25 -9.67 -0.26
CA GLN A 4 -14.52 -10.98 -0.86
C GLN A 4 -15.34 -10.89 -2.16
N PRO A 5 -15.18 -11.85 -3.10
CA PRO A 5 -14.25 -12.99 -3.06
C PRO A 5 -12.78 -12.57 -3.21
N ALA A 6 -11.85 -13.47 -2.88
CA ALA A 6 -10.42 -13.31 -3.12
C ALA A 6 -10.11 -13.43 -4.64
N TRP A 7 -10.52 -12.42 -5.40
CA TRP A 7 -10.33 -12.30 -6.83
C TRP A 7 -10.14 -10.82 -7.19
N SER A 8 -9.41 -10.55 -8.28
CA SER A 8 -9.15 -9.18 -8.71
C SER A 8 -9.06 -9.05 -10.23
N LEU A 9 -9.76 -8.05 -10.76
CA LEU A 9 -9.64 -7.55 -12.13
C LEU A 9 -8.56 -6.46 -12.20
N ASP A 10 -7.68 -6.58 -13.20
CA ASP A 10 -6.74 -5.52 -13.55
C ASP A 10 -7.33 -4.63 -14.67
N PRO A 11 -7.39 -3.29 -14.52
CA PRO A 11 -7.91 -2.37 -15.54
C PRO A 11 -7.17 -2.43 -16.88
N GLY A 12 -5.95 -2.96 -16.92
CA GLY A 12 -5.20 -3.19 -18.16
C GLY A 12 -5.74 -4.35 -19.01
N ARG A 13 -6.72 -5.12 -18.53
CA ARG A 13 -7.37 -6.20 -19.29
C ARG A 13 -8.89 -6.14 -19.12
N GLN A 14 -9.59 -5.64 -20.13
CA GLN A 14 -11.05 -5.61 -20.14
C GLN A 14 -11.65 -7.02 -20.02
N ARG A 15 -12.45 -7.21 -18.98
CA ARG A 15 -13.19 -8.44 -18.71
C ARG A 15 -14.35 -8.12 -17.79
N ARG A 16 -15.49 -8.78 -18.00
CA ARG A 16 -16.63 -8.71 -17.08
C ARG A 16 -16.28 -9.32 -15.73
N SER A 17 -16.72 -8.65 -14.66
CA SER A 17 -16.65 -9.21 -13.31
C SER A 17 -17.48 -10.50 -13.23
N PRO A 18 -16.97 -11.55 -12.57
CA PRO A 18 -17.69 -12.81 -12.45
C PRO A 18 -18.76 -12.79 -11.34
N ASP A 19 -18.68 -11.82 -10.42
CA ASP A 19 -19.58 -11.61 -9.28
C ASP A 19 -19.47 -10.13 -8.85
N THR A 20 -20.19 -9.71 -7.82
CA THR A 20 -20.00 -8.43 -7.11
C THR A 20 -18.98 -8.57 -5.98
N TYR A 21 -18.41 -7.45 -5.55
CA TYR A 21 -17.48 -7.40 -4.43
C TYR A 21 -18.21 -7.05 -3.13
N LYS A 22 -17.88 -7.73 -2.04
CA LYS A 22 -18.49 -7.53 -0.73
C LYS A 22 -17.42 -7.17 0.29
N ILE A 23 -17.74 -6.21 1.15
CA ILE A 23 -16.96 -5.87 2.32
C ILE A 23 -17.58 -6.54 3.53
N GLU A 24 -16.77 -7.18 4.37
CA GLU A 24 -17.26 -7.85 5.56
C GLU A 24 -16.43 -7.56 6.79
N ALA A 25 -17.10 -7.55 7.93
CA ALA A 25 -16.46 -7.52 9.23
C ALA A 25 -16.68 -8.83 9.99
N TYR A 26 -15.62 -9.24 10.68
CA TYR A 26 -15.60 -10.36 11.60
C TYR A 26 -14.97 -9.89 12.90
N ASN A 27 -15.45 -10.41 14.02
CA ASN A 27 -14.80 -10.20 15.31
C ASN A 27 -13.43 -10.87 15.28
N GLY A 28 -12.34 -10.10 15.37
CA GLY A 28 -10.98 -10.61 15.27
C GLY A 28 -10.58 -11.60 16.37
N LYS A 29 -11.29 -11.65 17.50
CA LYS A 29 -11.02 -12.58 18.60
C LYS A 29 -11.80 -13.88 18.50
N THR A 30 -13.05 -13.81 18.05
CA THR A 30 -13.96 -14.98 18.05
C THR A 30 -14.26 -15.53 16.66
N GLY A 31 -13.86 -14.84 15.59
CA GLY A 31 -14.22 -15.17 14.22
C GLY A 31 -15.71 -14.97 13.88
N ARG A 32 -16.49 -14.35 14.78
CA ARG A 32 -17.94 -14.18 14.57
C ARG A 32 -18.17 -13.18 13.44
N PHE A 33 -18.95 -13.57 12.43
CA PHE A 33 -19.45 -12.66 11.40
C PHE A 33 -20.23 -11.50 12.06
N MET A 34 -19.97 -10.27 11.62
CA MET A 34 -20.62 -9.07 12.13
C MET A 34 -21.61 -8.52 11.10
N TRP A 35 -21.11 -8.15 9.92
CA TRP A 35 -21.91 -7.56 8.85
C TRP A 35 -21.27 -7.77 7.49
N ARG A 36 -22.07 -7.57 6.44
CA ARG A 36 -21.67 -7.59 5.03
C ARG A 36 -22.29 -6.38 4.32
N TYR A 37 -21.47 -5.70 3.52
CA TYR A 37 -21.89 -4.64 2.60
C TYR A 37 -21.56 -5.07 1.16
N ASP A 38 -22.57 -5.25 0.32
CA ASP A 38 -22.40 -5.63 -1.09
C ASP A 38 -22.32 -4.37 -1.97
N LEU A 39 -21.25 -4.24 -2.75
CA LEU A 39 -21.04 -3.08 -3.63
C LEU A 39 -21.93 -3.10 -4.88
N GLY A 40 -22.58 -4.23 -5.18
CA GLY A 40 -23.41 -4.39 -6.37
C GLY A 40 -22.60 -4.39 -7.67
N TRP A 41 -23.30 -4.53 -8.80
CA TRP A 41 -22.66 -4.65 -10.13
C TRP A 41 -22.13 -3.33 -10.72
N ASN A 42 -22.42 -2.19 -10.08
CA ASN A 42 -21.88 -0.89 -10.48
C ASN A 42 -20.44 -0.63 -9.97
N ILE A 43 -19.86 -1.58 -9.22
CA ILE A 43 -18.44 -1.59 -8.89
C ILE A 43 -17.82 -2.88 -9.44
N ASN A 44 -16.87 -2.75 -10.34
CA ASN A 44 -16.14 -3.90 -10.86
C ASN A 44 -15.33 -4.60 -9.76
N LEU A 45 -15.21 -5.93 -9.87
CA LEU A 45 -14.53 -6.80 -8.92
C LEU A 45 -12.99 -6.73 -9.08
N GLY A 46 -12.34 -5.68 -8.60
CA GLY A 46 -10.87 -5.57 -8.65
C GLY A 46 -10.30 -4.49 -7.75
N ILE A 47 -9.04 -4.66 -7.33
CA ILE A 47 -8.37 -3.78 -6.34
C ILE A 47 -8.43 -2.28 -6.69
N TRP A 48 -8.36 -1.95 -7.97
CA TRP A 48 -8.38 -0.58 -8.49
C TRP A 48 -9.78 0.03 -8.57
N PHE A 49 -10.82 -0.81 -8.51
CA PHE A 49 -12.21 -0.41 -8.63
C PHE A 49 -12.89 -0.27 -7.27
N SER A 50 -12.39 -1.00 -6.26
CA SER A 50 -12.95 -1.08 -4.91
C SER A 50 -11.91 -0.79 -3.81
N PRO A 51 -11.32 0.42 -3.77
CA PRO A 51 -10.50 0.85 -2.65
C PRO A 51 -11.36 0.98 -1.38
N MET A 52 -10.74 0.66 -0.24
CA MET A 52 -11.28 0.72 1.12
C MET A 52 -10.16 0.91 2.13
N VAL A 53 -10.42 1.63 3.22
CA VAL A 53 -9.56 1.70 4.40
C VAL A 53 -10.41 1.58 5.66
N ALA A 54 -9.83 1.02 6.72
CA ALA A 54 -10.47 0.95 8.03
C ALA A 54 -9.66 1.76 9.05
N TYR A 55 -10.28 2.80 9.60
CA TYR A 55 -9.63 3.72 10.53
C TYR A 55 -10.70 4.42 11.37
N ASP A 56 -10.32 4.85 12.58
CA ASP A 56 -11.18 5.63 13.48
C ASP A 56 -11.12 7.11 13.04
N PHE A 57 -12.05 7.52 12.17
CA PHE A 57 -12.01 8.82 11.51
C PHE A 57 -12.59 9.96 12.35
N ASP A 58 -13.44 9.66 13.33
CA ASP A 58 -14.02 10.65 14.24
C ASP A 58 -13.51 10.59 15.70
N PHE A 59 -12.57 9.68 15.98
CA PHE A 59 -11.91 9.48 17.28
C PHE A 59 -12.84 9.04 18.41
N ASP A 60 -13.87 8.26 18.10
CA ASP A 60 -14.73 7.67 19.13
C ASP A 60 -14.14 6.39 19.76
N GLY A 61 -12.96 5.96 19.29
CA GLY A 61 -12.28 4.73 19.71
C GLY A 61 -12.68 3.49 18.93
N ARG A 62 -13.44 3.63 17.84
CA ARG A 62 -13.87 2.56 16.93
C ARG A 62 -13.54 2.95 15.51
N ALA A 63 -13.16 1.96 14.71
CA ALA A 63 -12.85 2.23 13.31
C ALA A 63 -14.13 2.26 12.47
N GLU A 64 -14.24 3.22 11.56
CA GLU A 64 -15.14 3.20 10.41
C GLU A 64 -14.48 2.46 9.24
N VAL A 65 -15.27 2.22 8.18
CA VAL A 65 -14.78 1.71 6.91
C VAL A 65 -15.15 2.69 5.80
N ALA A 66 -14.14 3.38 5.27
CA ALA A 66 -14.31 4.25 4.11
C ALA A 66 -14.04 3.46 2.83
N LEU A 67 -14.89 3.60 1.81
CA LEU A 67 -14.80 2.83 0.57
C LEU A 67 -15.47 3.51 -0.62
N LYS A 68 -15.06 3.12 -1.83
CA LYS A 68 -15.76 3.52 -3.06
C LYS A 68 -17.07 2.75 -3.22
N THR A 69 -18.16 3.46 -3.47
CA THR A 69 -19.49 2.89 -3.70
C THR A 69 -20.13 3.48 -4.96
N ALA A 70 -21.28 2.93 -5.34
CA ALA A 70 -22.11 3.36 -6.46
C ALA A 70 -23.58 2.95 -6.15
N PRO A 71 -24.58 3.39 -6.93
CA PRO A 71 -25.95 2.90 -6.77
C PRO A 71 -25.99 1.38 -6.82
N PHE A 72 -26.58 0.76 -5.81
CA PHE A 72 -26.64 -0.69 -5.71
C PHE A 72 -27.54 -1.26 -6.83
N VAL A 73 -27.02 -2.25 -7.54
CA VAL A 73 -27.74 -3.04 -8.53
C VAL A 73 -27.40 -4.50 -8.31
N ALA A 74 -28.43 -5.35 -8.17
CA ALA A 74 -28.26 -6.76 -7.83
C ALA A 74 -27.91 -7.63 -9.04
N ARG A 75 -28.20 -7.13 -10.25
CA ARG A 75 -28.05 -7.89 -11.50
C ARG A 75 -27.21 -7.12 -12.51
N PRO A 76 -26.32 -7.79 -13.27
CA PRO A 76 -25.42 -7.13 -14.22
C PRO A 76 -26.16 -6.42 -15.36
N GLU A 77 -27.36 -6.87 -15.74
CA GLU A 77 -28.17 -6.25 -16.79
C GLU A 77 -28.73 -4.87 -16.43
N GLU A 78 -28.76 -4.53 -15.13
CA GLU A 78 -29.20 -3.23 -14.62
C GLU A 78 -28.02 -2.27 -14.38
N ALA A 79 -26.79 -2.76 -14.50
CA ALA A 79 -25.58 -2.01 -14.21
C ALA A 79 -25.12 -1.15 -15.39
N PHE A 80 -24.33 -0.12 -15.11
CA PHE A 80 -23.72 0.77 -16.11
C PHE A 80 -22.51 0.12 -16.83
N LEU A 81 -22.61 -1.18 -17.13
CA LEU A 81 -21.53 -1.95 -17.75
C LEU A 81 -21.42 -1.61 -19.24
N SER A 82 -20.23 -1.18 -19.65
CA SER A 82 -19.87 -1.07 -21.05
C SER A 82 -19.83 -2.45 -21.72
N PRO A 83 -19.82 -2.53 -23.07
CA PRO A 83 -19.64 -3.80 -23.78
C PRO A 83 -18.39 -4.58 -23.32
N GLY A 84 -17.31 -3.87 -22.98
CA GLY A 84 -16.06 -4.43 -22.44
C GLY A 84 -16.14 -4.91 -20.98
N GLY A 85 -17.26 -4.66 -20.29
CA GLY A 85 -17.54 -5.14 -18.94
C GLY A 85 -17.07 -4.22 -17.82
N PHE A 86 -16.58 -3.03 -18.12
CA PHE A 86 -16.23 -2.02 -17.12
C PHE A 86 -17.38 -1.04 -16.92
N VAL A 87 -17.50 -0.51 -15.69
CA VAL A 87 -18.44 0.56 -15.36
C VAL A 87 -17.79 1.90 -15.69
N LEU A 88 -18.23 2.52 -16.78
CA LEU A 88 -17.68 3.79 -17.29
C LEU A 88 -18.69 4.95 -17.28
N GLU A 89 -19.91 4.69 -16.85
CA GLU A 89 -20.99 5.67 -16.72
C GLU A 89 -21.63 5.56 -15.33
N GLY A 90 -22.60 6.45 -15.06
CA GLY A 90 -23.29 6.50 -13.78
C GLY A 90 -22.49 7.19 -12.66
N PRO A 91 -23.17 7.52 -11.54
CA PRO A 91 -22.56 8.21 -10.41
C PRO A 91 -21.68 7.26 -9.59
N GLU A 92 -20.68 7.84 -8.94
CA GLU A 92 -19.72 7.15 -8.07
C GLU A 92 -19.58 7.94 -6.78
N TYR A 93 -19.45 7.24 -5.67
CA TYR A 93 -19.42 7.87 -4.35
C TYR A 93 -18.24 7.36 -3.51
N CYS A 94 -17.87 8.16 -2.52
CA CYS A 94 -17.12 7.72 -1.36
C CYS A 94 -18.09 7.65 -0.18
N SER A 95 -18.30 6.45 0.36
CA SER A 95 -19.12 6.24 1.55
C SER A 95 -18.22 5.93 2.75
N ILE A 96 -18.69 6.27 3.95
CA ILE A 96 -18.09 5.85 5.21
C ILE A 96 -19.12 5.05 6.00
N LEU A 97 -18.75 3.83 6.39
CA LEU A 97 -19.60 2.88 7.09
C LEU A 97 -19.20 2.81 8.56
N ASP A 98 -20.18 2.64 9.45
CA ASP A 98 -19.93 2.26 10.83
C ASP A 98 -19.24 0.89 10.87
N GLY A 99 -18.07 0.77 11.50
CA GLY A 99 -17.31 -0.49 11.48
C GLY A 99 -17.91 -1.61 12.33
N MET A 100 -18.88 -1.31 13.20
CA MET A 100 -19.57 -2.29 14.03
C MET A 100 -20.84 -2.82 13.38
N THR A 101 -21.54 -2.03 12.56
CA THR A 101 -22.82 -2.40 11.94
C THR A 101 -22.78 -2.51 10.42
N GLY A 102 -21.85 -1.85 9.75
CA GLY A 102 -21.80 -1.73 8.30
C GLY A 102 -22.81 -0.74 7.71
N GLU A 103 -23.52 0.02 8.56
CA GLU A 103 -24.47 1.05 8.13
C GLU A 103 -23.73 2.28 7.60
N VAL A 104 -24.29 2.90 6.56
CA VAL A 104 -23.72 4.13 5.97
C VAL A 104 -23.89 5.29 6.95
N ILE A 105 -22.78 5.89 7.38
CA ILE A 105 -22.76 7.10 8.20
C ILE A 105 -22.97 8.33 7.30
N ASP A 106 -22.17 8.44 6.23
CA ASP A 106 -22.26 9.54 5.27
C ASP A 106 -21.76 9.12 3.89
N THR A 107 -22.08 9.92 2.88
CA THR A 107 -21.64 9.70 1.49
C THR A 107 -21.41 11.02 0.78
N VAL A 108 -20.31 11.12 0.04
CA VAL A 108 -19.97 12.23 -0.86
C VAL A 108 -19.65 11.69 -2.25
N ASP A 109 -19.65 12.55 -3.26
CA ASP A 109 -19.25 12.16 -4.61
C ASP A 109 -17.79 11.70 -4.64
N TRP A 110 -17.50 10.65 -5.41
CA TRP A 110 -16.13 10.29 -5.77
C TRP A 110 -15.58 11.33 -6.75
N ILE A 111 -14.26 11.44 -6.86
CA ILE A 111 -13.62 12.32 -7.87
C ILE A 111 -14.20 12.00 -9.25
N ALA A 112 -14.82 13.00 -9.88
CA ALA A 112 -15.59 12.83 -11.10
C ALA A 112 -14.81 12.09 -12.20
N ARG A 113 -15.48 11.14 -12.85
CA ARG A 113 -14.91 10.37 -13.96
C ARG A 113 -14.60 11.25 -15.16
N GLY A 114 -15.52 12.12 -15.55
CA GLY A 114 -15.43 12.88 -16.79
C GLY A 114 -15.37 11.95 -18.01
N ASP A 115 -14.71 12.40 -19.07
CA ASP A 115 -14.41 11.57 -20.23
C ASP A 115 -13.22 10.65 -19.93
N PRO A 116 -13.34 9.31 -20.08
CA PRO A 116 -12.21 8.41 -19.91
C PRO A 116 -10.95 8.83 -20.68
N ARG A 117 -11.11 9.44 -21.86
CA ARG A 117 -10.00 9.92 -22.71
C ARG A 117 -9.15 11.00 -22.06
N ASP A 118 -9.71 11.78 -21.14
CA ASP A 118 -8.96 12.79 -20.38
C ASP A 118 -7.93 12.14 -19.44
N TRP A 119 -8.10 10.85 -19.13
CA TRP A 119 -7.17 10.04 -18.35
C TRP A 119 -6.18 9.29 -19.24
N GLY A 120 -6.24 9.43 -20.57
CA GLY A 120 -5.23 8.90 -21.50
C GLY A 120 -5.56 7.55 -22.16
N ASP A 121 -6.77 7.02 -21.99
CA ASP A 121 -7.30 5.94 -22.82
C ASP A 121 -8.84 5.92 -22.83
N ASP A 122 -9.43 5.34 -23.86
CA ASP A 122 -10.88 5.16 -24.02
C ASP A 122 -11.39 3.79 -23.51
N GLN A 123 -10.49 2.93 -23.05
CA GLN A 123 -10.79 1.58 -22.59
C GLN A 123 -11.10 1.50 -21.09
N GLY A 124 -10.86 2.59 -20.36
CA GLY A 124 -11.17 2.68 -18.94
C GLY A 124 -10.08 2.09 -18.04
N ASN A 125 -8.84 1.97 -18.52
CA ASN A 125 -7.72 1.51 -17.68
C ASN A 125 -7.31 2.62 -16.70
N ARG A 126 -6.87 3.77 -17.21
CA ARG A 126 -6.29 4.85 -16.39
C ARG A 126 -7.31 5.56 -15.51
N VAL A 127 -8.53 5.77 -16.03
CA VAL A 127 -9.62 6.39 -15.25
C VAL A 127 -10.05 5.54 -14.05
N ASN A 128 -9.89 4.23 -14.12
CA ASN A 128 -10.25 3.31 -13.04
C ASN A 128 -9.09 3.00 -12.09
N ARG A 129 -8.02 3.80 -12.08
CA ARG A 129 -7.00 3.77 -11.02
C ARG A 129 -7.51 4.59 -9.84
N ASN A 130 -8.34 3.97 -9.00
CA ASN A 130 -8.89 4.60 -7.80
C ASN A 130 -8.10 4.14 -6.57
N GLN A 131 -7.81 5.05 -5.65
CA GLN A 131 -7.16 4.74 -4.37
C GLN A 131 -7.87 5.50 -3.25
N ILE A 132 -7.71 5.03 -2.02
CA ILE A 132 -8.20 5.71 -0.81
C ILE A 132 -7.13 5.55 0.27
N GLY A 133 -6.96 6.53 1.13
CA GLY A 133 -5.91 6.53 2.15
C GLY A 133 -6.28 7.31 3.39
N VAL A 134 -5.34 7.35 4.33
CA VAL A 134 -5.47 8.05 5.61
C VAL A 134 -4.21 8.85 5.86
N ALA A 135 -4.35 10.07 6.39
CA ALA A 135 -3.25 10.93 6.81
C ALA A 135 -3.70 11.87 7.93
N TYR A 136 -2.79 12.27 8.82
CA TYR A 136 -3.02 13.27 9.86
C TYR A 136 -2.64 14.66 9.35
N LEU A 137 -3.45 15.20 8.43
CA LEU A 137 -3.18 16.47 7.75
C LEU A 137 -3.19 17.70 8.68
N ASP A 138 -3.71 17.59 9.90
CA ASP A 138 -3.62 18.66 10.92
C ASP A 138 -2.72 18.26 12.11
N GLY A 139 -2.00 17.14 11.97
CA GLY A 139 -1.16 16.53 13.00
C GLY A 139 -1.93 15.91 14.17
N LYS A 140 -3.25 15.86 14.09
CA LYS A 140 -4.11 15.46 15.21
C LYS A 140 -5.18 14.47 14.82
N ARG A 141 -5.90 14.69 13.72
CA ARG A 141 -7.06 13.94 13.26
C ARG A 141 -6.78 13.23 11.94
N PRO A 142 -7.19 11.95 11.80
CA PRO A 142 -7.11 11.26 10.53
C PRO A 142 -8.10 11.87 9.54
N SER A 143 -7.55 12.38 8.46
CA SER A 143 -8.25 12.74 7.25
C SER A 143 -8.36 11.54 6.32
N LEU A 144 -9.50 11.42 5.65
CA LEU A 144 -9.76 10.50 4.56
C LEU A 144 -9.25 11.10 3.25
N LEU A 145 -8.45 10.35 2.51
CA LEU A 145 -7.94 10.74 1.20
C LEU A 145 -8.64 9.92 0.11
N VAL A 146 -9.20 10.57 -0.90
CA VAL A 146 -9.81 9.95 -2.08
C VAL A 146 -8.96 10.30 -3.29
N LEU A 147 -8.49 9.30 -4.04
CA LEU A 147 -7.58 9.52 -5.17
C LEU A 147 -8.11 8.89 -6.46
N ARG A 148 -7.84 9.55 -7.58
CA ARG A 148 -8.06 8.99 -8.92
C ARG A 148 -6.91 9.35 -9.88
N GLY A 149 -6.44 8.35 -10.60
CA GLY A 149 -5.38 8.44 -11.60
C GLY A 149 -3.98 8.19 -11.04
N THR A 150 -3.11 7.65 -11.90
CA THR A 150 -1.73 7.24 -11.57
C THR A 150 -0.77 7.60 -12.71
N TYR A 151 -1.12 7.20 -13.94
CA TYR A 151 -0.21 7.23 -15.10
C TYR A 151 -0.21 8.55 -15.90
N THR A 152 -1.22 9.39 -15.72
CA THR A 152 -1.44 10.61 -16.51
C THR A 152 -2.00 11.68 -15.60
N ARG A 153 -3.28 12.04 -15.71
CA ARG A 153 -3.98 12.90 -14.79
C ARG A 153 -4.04 12.25 -13.41
N MET A 154 -3.83 13.04 -12.37
CA MET A 154 -3.86 12.61 -10.97
C MET A 154 -4.62 13.63 -10.14
N ARG A 155 -5.46 13.16 -9.23
CA ARG A 155 -6.32 14.00 -8.39
C ARG A 155 -6.46 13.41 -7.00
N ILE A 156 -6.60 14.28 -6.02
CA ILE A 156 -6.80 13.94 -4.61
C ILE A 156 -7.85 14.87 -4.02
N ASP A 157 -8.79 14.31 -3.27
CA ASP A 157 -9.68 15.08 -2.39
C ASP A 157 -9.47 14.60 -0.95
N ALA A 158 -9.28 15.53 -0.02
CA ALA A 158 -9.15 15.26 1.41
C ALA A 158 -10.45 15.60 2.15
N TYR A 159 -10.84 14.76 3.12
CA TYR A 159 -12.05 14.93 3.92
C TYR A 159 -11.79 14.62 5.39
N ASN A 160 -12.48 15.32 6.28
CA ASN A 160 -12.58 14.98 7.71
C ASN A 160 -13.99 14.49 8.03
N LEU A 161 -14.11 13.45 8.86
CA LEU A 161 -15.39 13.07 9.44
C LEU A 161 -15.65 13.93 10.69
N ILE A 162 -16.59 14.86 10.59
CA ILE A 162 -16.95 15.79 11.67
C ILE A 162 -18.45 15.73 11.87
N ASP A 163 -18.90 15.42 13.09
CA ASP A 163 -20.31 15.26 13.43
C ASP A 163 -21.04 14.31 12.47
N LYS A 164 -20.41 13.17 12.17
CA LYS A 164 -20.91 12.16 11.22
C LYS A 164 -21.13 12.69 9.79
N LYS A 165 -20.39 13.73 9.40
CA LYS A 165 -20.41 14.30 8.05
C LYS A 165 -19.01 14.41 7.47
N LEU A 166 -18.84 13.95 6.24
CA LEU A 166 -17.60 14.13 5.48
C LEU A 166 -17.52 15.60 5.04
N ARG A 167 -16.55 16.32 5.60
CA ARG A 167 -16.26 17.72 5.30
C ARG A 167 -15.00 17.79 4.49
N LYS A 168 -15.08 18.30 3.26
CA LYS A 168 -13.92 18.51 2.40
C LYS A 168 -12.94 19.47 3.07
N VAL A 169 -11.66 19.09 3.10
CA VAL A 169 -10.54 19.89 3.59
C VAL A 169 -9.96 20.67 2.41
N TRP A 170 -9.46 19.96 1.40
CA TRP A 170 -8.95 20.52 0.16
C TRP A 170 -9.13 19.55 -1.01
N SER A 171 -8.86 20.05 -2.22
CA SER A 171 -8.81 19.28 -3.46
C SER A 171 -7.51 19.64 -4.19
N TRP A 172 -6.80 18.63 -4.67
CA TRP A 172 -5.60 18.78 -5.49
C TRP A 172 -5.79 18.13 -6.86
N SER A 173 -5.21 18.74 -7.89
CA SER A 173 -5.18 18.23 -9.25
C SER A 173 -3.81 18.54 -9.85
N GLY A 174 -3.11 17.51 -10.31
CA GLY A 174 -1.82 17.71 -10.98
C GLY A 174 -1.90 18.55 -12.25
N GLU A 175 -3.10 18.77 -12.78
CA GLU A 175 -3.35 19.70 -13.89
C GLU A 175 -3.19 21.18 -13.51
N ASP A 176 -3.29 21.49 -12.22
CA ASP A 176 -3.22 22.86 -11.69
C ASP A 176 -1.77 23.26 -11.32
N GLU A 177 -0.84 22.32 -11.40
CA GLU A 177 0.60 22.54 -11.22
C GLU A 177 1.24 23.18 -12.47
N ASP A 178 2.33 23.92 -12.29
CA ASP A 178 3.10 24.52 -13.39
C ASP A 178 4.58 24.06 -13.39
N PRO A 179 5.00 23.21 -14.34
CA PRO A 179 4.19 22.57 -15.38
C PRO A 179 3.28 21.48 -14.78
N PRO A 180 2.22 21.05 -15.51
CA PRO A 180 1.32 19.99 -15.03
C PRO A 180 2.08 18.75 -14.53
N LEU A 181 1.69 18.26 -13.36
CA LEU A 181 2.25 17.10 -12.68
C LEU A 181 1.42 15.87 -13.07
N ARG A 182 2.02 15.02 -13.92
CA ARG A 182 1.38 13.83 -14.48
C ARG A 182 2.29 12.62 -14.40
N GLY A 183 1.69 11.43 -14.31
CA GLY A 183 2.39 10.16 -14.46
C GLY A 183 3.46 9.84 -13.42
N GLN A 184 3.43 10.52 -12.27
CA GLN A 184 4.28 10.22 -11.12
C GLN A 184 3.61 9.27 -10.12
N GLY A 185 2.34 8.93 -10.34
CA GLY A 185 1.50 8.22 -9.38
C GLY A 185 2.08 6.85 -9.01
N GLY A 186 1.95 6.44 -7.76
CA GLY A 186 2.23 5.08 -7.31
C GLY A 186 0.98 4.19 -7.29
N HIS A 187 1.18 2.91 -6.99
CA HIS A 187 0.12 1.93 -6.72
C HIS A 187 -0.40 1.94 -5.28
N THR A 188 0.11 2.87 -4.47
CA THR A 188 -0.34 3.21 -3.13
C THR A 188 0.13 4.64 -2.82
N LEU A 189 -0.17 5.15 -1.64
CA LEU A 189 0.43 6.36 -1.09
C LEU A 189 1.11 6.07 0.25
N LYS A 190 1.99 6.97 0.69
CA LYS A 190 2.57 6.97 2.04
C LYS A 190 2.23 8.29 2.70
N ALA A 191 1.80 8.24 3.96
CA ALA A 191 1.43 9.39 4.77
C ALA A 191 2.33 9.45 6.00
N LEU A 192 3.08 10.54 6.14
CA LEU A 192 3.97 10.81 7.25
C LEU A 192 4.45 12.27 7.22
N ASP A 193 4.91 12.76 8.37
CA ASP A 193 5.64 14.03 8.51
C ASP A 193 7.00 13.97 7.79
N LEU A 194 7.11 14.69 6.69
CA LEU A 194 8.30 14.87 5.87
C LEU A 194 9.06 16.13 6.26
N ASP A 195 8.39 17.23 6.56
CA ASP A 195 9.04 18.53 6.72
C ASP A 195 9.35 18.91 8.19
N GLY A 196 8.77 18.19 9.15
CA GLY A 196 8.98 18.33 10.59
C GLY A 196 7.94 19.21 11.29
N ASP A 197 6.81 19.53 10.65
CA ASP A 197 5.76 20.37 11.22
C ASP A 197 4.71 19.60 12.06
N SER A 198 4.90 18.28 12.20
CA SER A 198 4.02 17.33 12.90
C SER A 198 2.71 17.00 12.20
N LYS A 199 2.54 17.34 10.93
CA LYS A 199 1.43 16.90 10.10
C LYS A 199 1.92 15.90 9.06
N ASP A 200 0.98 15.23 8.40
CA ASP A 200 1.32 14.25 7.37
C ASP A 200 1.28 14.87 5.98
N GLU A 201 2.37 14.68 5.26
CA GLU A 201 2.46 14.86 3.82
C GLU A 201 2.20 13.53 3.10
N LEU A 202 1.90 13.61 1.81
CA LEU A 202 1.49 12.48 0.98
C LEU A 202 2.51 12.19 -0.11
N ILE A 203 3.27 11.11 0.02
CA ILE A 203 4.05 10.59 -1.10
C ILE A 203 3.12 9.74 -1.98
N ILE A 204 2.82 10.25 -3.18
CA ILE A 204 1.89 9.65 -4.13
C ILE A 204 2.63 8.98 -5.30
N GLY A 205 3.62 8.13 -5.00
CA GLY A 205 4.55 7.59 -5.98
C GLY A 205 5.83 8.41 -6.01
N SER A 206 6.17 9.02 -7.13
CA SER A 206 7.39 9.82 -7.35
C SER A 206 7.16 11.33 -7.26
N ALA A 207 6.14 11.74 -6.51
CA ALA A 207 5.86 13.10 -6.09
C ALA A 207 5.31 13.12 -4.65
N ALA A 208 5.46 14.25 -3.97
CA ALA A 208 4.84 14.50 -2.66
C ALA A 208 3.96 15.74 -2.65
N ILE A 209 2.82 15.62 -1.96
CA ILE A 209 1.82 16.66 -1.74
C ILE A 209 1.84 17.02 -0.25
N ASP A 210 1.81 18.31 0.05
CA ASP A 210 1.85 18.86 1.40
C ASP A 210 0.55 18.60 2.17
N ASP A 211 0.56 18.84 3.49
CA ASP A 211 -0.60 18.71 4.36
C ASP A 211 -1.78 19.60 3.92
N ASP A 212 -1.47 20.73 3.29
CA ASP A 212 -2.42 21.73 2.80
C ASP A 212 -2.88 21.51 1.35
N GLY A 213 -2.36 20.46 0.69
CA GLY A 213 -2.69 20.11 -0.67
C GLY A 213 -1.84 20.78 -1.75
N THR A 214 -0.76 21.50 -1.40
CA THR A 214 0.21 22.02 -2.38
C THR A 214 1.25 20.95 -2.78
N CYS A 215 1.89 21.07 -3.94
CA CYS A 215 2.96 20.15 -4.32
C CYS A 215 4.29 20.52 -3.61
N LEU A 216 4.87 19.60 -2.85
CA LEU A 216 6.19 19.77 -2.22
C LEU A 216 7.33 19.48 -3.17
N TRP A 217 7.31 18.32 -3.81
CA TRP A 217 8.34 17.91 -4.75
C TRP A 217 7.83 16.90 -5.77
N ARG A 218 8.55 16.81 -6.89
CA ARG A 218 8.36 15.83 -7.96
C ARG A 218 9.72 15.36 -8.46
N MET A 219 9.90 14.07 -8.67
CA MET A 219 11.16 13.52 -9.17
C MET A 219 11.25 13.54 -10.71
N ASP A 220 10.11 13.62 -11.40
CA ASP A 220 10.02 13.50 -12.86
C ASP A 220 10.62 12.19 -13.42
N MET A 221 10.59 11.15 -12.60
CA MET A 221 11.05 9.80 -12.96
C MET A 221 9.91 8.91 -13.45
N GLY A 222 8.66 9.36 -13.35
CA GLY A 222 7.49 8.63 -13.82
C GLY A 222 7.01 7.60 -12.79
N HIS A 223 6.12 6.71 -13.23
CA HIS A 223 5.42 5.77 -12.37
C HIS A 223 6.36 4.73 -11.72
N PRO A 224 6.41 4.65 -10.37
CA PRO A 224 7.00 3.53 -9.67
C PRO A 224 6.00 2.40 -9.44
N ASP A 225 6.43 1.17 -9.72
CA ASP A 225 5.61 -0.02 -9.47
C ASP A 225 5.65 -0.41 -7.98
N TRP A 226 6.73 -0.02 -7.28
CA TRP A 226 6.82 -0.04 -5.83
C TRP A 226 7.68 1.10 -5.28
N PHE A 227 7.34 1.51 -4.07
CA PHE A 227 8.14 2.42 -3.26
C PHE A 227 7.91 2.17 -1.77
N TYR A 228 8.95 2.36 -0.95
CA TYR A 228 8.92 2.18 0.49
C TYR A 228 9.57 3.37 1.18
N VAL A 229 8.96 3.81 2.28
CA VAL A 229 9.59 4.73 3.23
C VAL A 229 10.04 3.90 4.42
N ALA A 230 11.30 4.02 4.82
CA ALA A 230 11.85 3.34 5.99
C ALA A 230 13.15 4.01 6.45
N ASP A 231 13.61 3.70 7.66
CA ASP A 231 14.99 3.96 8.10
C ASP A 231 15.90 2.93 7.39
N VAL A 232 16.27 3.20 6.14
CA VAL A 232 16.99 2.24 5.28
C VAL A 232 18.48 2.28 5.61
N ASP A 233 19.05 3.49 5.68
CA ASP A 233 20.44 3.72 6.05
C ASP A 233 20.51 4.27 7.48
N PRO A 234 20.76 3.41 8.50
CA PRO A 234 20.74 3.83 9.90
C PRO A 234 21.88 4.79 10.28
N VAL A 235 22.85 5.02 9.39
CA VAL A 235 23.92 6.01 9.58
C VAL A 235 23.45 7.39 9.14
N ARG A 236 22.49 7.48 8.21
CA ARG A 236 21.88 8.72 7.75
C ARG A 236 20.71 9.10 8.69
N PRO A 237 20.72 10.29 9.32
CA PRO A 237 19.61 10.69 10.18
C PRO A 237 18.31 10.89 9.39
N GLY A 238 17.25 10.20 9.79
CA GLY A 238 15.90 10.35 9.24
C GLY A 238 15.47 9.07 8.54
N LEU A 239 14.52 9.22 7.62
CA LEU A 239 14.02 8.13 6.79
C LEU A 239 14.52 8.31 5.36
N GLU A 240 14.47 7.22 4.59
CA GLU A 240 14.75 7.20 3.16
C GLU A 240 13.56 6.64 2.39
N LEU A 241 13.54 6.96 1.09
CA LEU A 241 12.52 6.57 0.14
C LEU A 241 13.13 5.72 -0.96
N ALA A 242 12.86 4.42 -0.93
CA ALA A 242 13.37 3.44 -1.87
C ALA A 242 12.37 3.18 -2.99
N TYR A 243 12.85 3.08 -4.24
CA TYR A 243 12.02 2.96 -5.44
C TYR A 243 12.42 1.82 -6.37
N GLY A 244 11.42 1.30 -7.09
CA GLY A 244 11.57 0.61 -8.36
C GLY A 244 10.63 1.18 -9.41
N PHE A 245 11.19 1.70 -10.51
CA PHE A 245 10.43 2.37 -11.56
C PHE A 245 9.97 1.41 -12.67
N GLU A 246 8.65 1.39 -12.92
CA GLU A 246 8.07 0.73 -14.11
C GLU A 246 8.46 1.50 -15.38
N THR A 247 8.52 2.84 -15.29
CA THR A 247 8.98 3.67 -16.40
C THR A 247 10.45 3.36 -16.70
N ALA A 248 10.77 3.01 -17.95
CA ALA A 248 12.13 2.68 -18.35
C ALA A 248 13.12 3.79 -17.99
N GLN A 249 14.22 3.41 -17.33
CA GLN A 249 15.25 4.33 -16.89
C GLN A 249 16.60 4.00 -17.52
N ARG A 250 17.39 5.03 -17.84
CA ARG A 250 18.80 4.83 -18.26
C ARG A 250 19.73 4.53 -17.08
N ARG A 251 19.35 5.02 -15.89
CA ARG A 251 19.99 4.84 -14.59
C ARG A 251 18.96 5.13 -13.51
N ASN A 252 19.19 4.70 -12.27
CA ASN A 252 18.29 4.94 -11.13
C ASN A 252 16.91 4.29 -11.28
N GLY A 253 16.78 3.24 -12.09
CA GLY A 253 15.56 2.43 -12.15
C GLY A 253 15.23 1.76 -10.82
N ILE A 254 16.26 1.49 -10.02
CA ILE A 254 16.20 1.21 -8.59
C ILE A 254 17.04 2.28 -7.89
N CYS A 255 16.50 2.97 -6.89
CA CYS A 255 17.23 4.02 -6.20
C CYS A 255 16.75 4.24 -4.77
N LEU A 256 17.58 4.93 -4.00
CA LEU A 256 17.26 5.49 -2.70
C LEU A 256 17.23 7.02 -2.80
N ALA A 257 16.22 7.65 -2.22
CA ALA A 257 16.02 9.09 -2.26
C ALA A 257 15.71 9.65 -0.86
N ASP A 258 15.93 10.94 -0.70
CA ASP A 258 15.52 11.70 0.48
C ASP A 258 14.00 11.96 0.41
N PRO A 259 13.19 11.51 1.38
CA PRO A 259 11.74 11.64 1.33
C PRO A 259 11.28 13.10 1.48
N ARG A 260 12.10 13.99 2.03
CA ARG A 260 11.76 15.41 2.23
C ARG A 260 11.87 16.23 0.95
N THR A 261 12.71 15.78 0.00
CA THR A 261 13.07 16.57 -1.18
C THR A 261 12.91 15.82 -2.50
N GLY A 262 12.74 14.49 -2.46
CA GLY A 262 12.78 13.63 -3.65
C GLY A 262 14.19 13.51 -4.26
N GLN A 263 15.24 14.05 -3.61
CA GLN A 263 16.60 13.97 -4.13
C GLN A 263 17.12 12.54 -4.09
N VAL A 264 17.53 12.00 -5.25
CA VAL A 264 18.21 10.70 -5.31
C VAL A 264 19.55 10.75 -4.57
N LEU A 265 19.70 9.89 -3.56
CA LEU A 265 20.91 9.70 -2.76
C LEU A 265 21.90 8.79 -3.50
N TRP A 266 21.39 7.66 -4.00
CA TRP A 266 22.10 6.77 -4.92
C TRP A 266 21.10 6.01 -5.79
N GLY A 267 21.55 5.48 -6.92
CA GLY A 267 20.74 4.63 -7.78
C GLY A 267 21.57 3.69 -8.64
N CYS A 268 20.93 2.69 -9.22
CA CYS A 268 21.60 1.74 -10.11
C CYS A 268 22.21 2.45 -11.33
N ASP A 269 23.41 2.06 -11.72
CA ASP A 269 24.16 2.68 -12.82
C ASP A 269 23.84 2.07 -14.20
N HIS A 270 23.05 1.00 -14.23
CA HIS A 270 22.61 0.32 -15.44
C HIS A 270 21.17 0.73 -15.83
N PRO A 271 20.82 0.57 -17.11
CA PRO A 271 19.45 0.77 -17.55
C PRO A 271 18.50 -0.27 -16.94
N THR A 272 17.25 0.12 -16.79
CA THR A 272 16.12 -0.75 -16.47
C THR A 272 14.99 -0.51 -17.47
N THR A 273 14.18 -1.53 -17.72
CA THR A 273 13.07 -1.42 -18.70
C THR A 273 11.71 -1.31 -18.06
N HIS A 274 11.45 -2.14 -17.05
CA HIS A 274 10.23 -2.19 -16.25
C HIS A 274 10.57 -2.94 -14.97
N ILE A 275 10.97 -2.21 -13.93
CA ILE A 275 11.07 -2.82 -12.59
C ILE A 275 9.65 -3.06 -12.11
N HIS A 276 9.28 -4.33 -11.98
CA HIS A 276 7.91 -4.73 -11.70
C HIS A 276 7.62 -4.67 -10.18
N ASP A 277 6.38 -4.98 -9.75
CA ASP A 277 5.88 -4.94 -8.36
C ASP A 277 6.57 -5.92 -7.37
N TRP A 278 7.73 -6.43 -7.76
CA TRP A 278 8.50 -7.48 -7.10
C TRP A 278 9.64 -6.92 -6.24
N GLY A 279 9.45 -5.72 -5.71
CA GLY A 279 10.39 -5.03 -4.84
C GLY A 279 10.29 -5.43 -3.37
N MET A 280 11.41 -5.31 -2.65
CA MET A 280 11.49 -5.51 -1.20
C MET A 280 12.51 -4.54 -0.61
N VAL A 281 12.15 -3.94 0.53
CA VAL A 281 13.05 -3.12 1.34
C VAL A 281 12.99 -3.65 2.77
N ALA A 282 14.05 -4.29 3.24
CA ALA A 282 14.10 -4.91 4.56
C ALA A 282 15.52 -5.29 4.97
N ASP A 283 15.82 -5.18 6.26
CA ASP A 283 16.99 -5.78 6.91
C ASP A 283 16.80 -7.31 6.93
N ILE A 284 17.49 -8.01 6.01
CA ILE A 284 17.43 -9.47 5.89
C ILE A 284 18.81 -10.10 6.03
N ASP A 285 19.88 -9.37 5.73
CA ASP A 285 21.26 -9.84 5.79
C ASP A 285 22.01 -9.20 6.98
N PRO A 286 22.26 -9.95 8.07
CA PRO A 286 22.93 -9.40 9.25
C PRO A 286 24.37 -8.94 8.99
N ASP A 287 24.98 -9.33 7.87
CA ASP A 287 26.32 -8.90 7.46
C ASP A 287 26.31 -7.60 6.62
N SER A 288 25.13 -7.04 6.34
CA SER A 288 24.92 -5.80 5.59
C SER A 288 24.16 -4.79 6.46
N PRO A 289 24.84 -3.79 7.05
CA PRO A 289 24.16 -2.82 7.91
C PRO A 289 23.07 -2.03 7.16
N GLY A 290 21.89 -1.92 7.78
CA GLY A 290 20.73 -1.23 7.22
C GLY A 290 19.73 -2.18 6.57
N MET A 291 18.86 -1.66 5.72
CA MET A 291 17.92 -2.47 4.94
C MET A 291 18.44 -2.72 3.53
N GLU A 292 18.34 -3.97 3.08
CA GLU A 292 18.58 -4.31 1.68
C GLU A 292 17.43 -3.85 0.79
N ILE A 293 17.77 -3.47 -0.44
CA ILE A 293 16.82 -3.07 -1.49
C ILE A 293 16.89 -4.08 -2.64
N TYR A 294 15.79 -4.77 -2.88
CA TYR A 294 15.63 -5.73 -3.96
C TYR A 294 14.70 -5.21 -5.03
N GLY A 295 15.05 -5.42 -6.30
CA GLY A 295 14.17 -5.15 -7.44
C GLY A 295 14.39 -6.14 -8.57
N MET A 296 13.35 -6.38 -9.35
CA MET A 296 13.35 -7.34 -10.47
C MET A 296 12.64 -6.75 -11.69
N GLU A 297 13.21 -6.98 -12.87
CA GLU A 297 12.57 -6.67 -14.15
C GLU A 297 11.32 -7.54 -14.35
N ARG A 298 10.37 -7.04 -15.13
CA ARG A 298 9.17 -7.80 -15.53
C ARG A 298 9.48 -9.12 -16.26
N ASP A 299 10.71 -9.30 -16.75
CA ASP A 299 11.15 -10.57 -17.35
C ASP A 299 11.18 -11.75 -16.35
N GLY A 300 11.17 -11.47 -15.04
CA GLY A 300 11.18 -12.47 -13.98
C GLY A 300 12.52 -13.16 -13.75
N VAL A 301 13.60 -12.65 -14.35
CA VAL A 301 14.94 -13.25 -14.32
C VAL A 301 15.98 -12.24 -13.86
N THR A 302 15.93 -11.02 -14.39
CA THR A 302 16.94 -9.99 -14.10
C THR A 302 16.57 -9.29 -12.81
N CYS A 303 17.34 -9.53 -11.74
CA CYS A 303 17.12 -8.91 -10.44
C CYS A 303 18.42 -8.51 -9.74
N TRP A 304 18.30 -7.61 -8.78
CA TRP A 304 19.42 -7.04 -8.04
C TRP A 304 19.06 -6.88 -6.57
N LEU A 305 20.05 -7.11 -5.72
CA LEU A 305 20.00 -6.85 -4.29
C LEU A 305 21.09 -5.83 -3.95
N TYR A 306 20.71 -4.70 -3.38
CA TYR A 306 21.61 -3.64 -2.94
C TYR A 306 21.61 -3.53 -1.42
N SER A 307 22.73 -3.12 -0.84
CA SER A 307 22.77 -2.65 0.55
C SER A 307 22.12 -1.27 0.68
N ALA A 308 21.93 -0.80 1.91
CA ALA A 308 21.46 0.55 2.21
C ALA A 308 22.33 1.66 1.58
N GLU A 309 23.65 1.44 1.49
CA GLU A 309 24.62 2.36 0.88
C GLU A 309 24.69 2.27 -0.66
N GLY A 310 23.90 1.41 -1.30
CA GLY A 310 23.87 1.25 -2.76
C GLY A 310 24.91 0.32 -3.35
N LYS A 311 25.59 -0.48 -2.52
CA LYS A 311 26.50 -1.53 -3.00
C LYS A 311 25.69 -2.71 -3.54
N LEU A 312 25.98 -3.14 -4.77
CA LEU A 312 25.39 -4.35 -5.33
C LEU A 312 25.91 -5.59 -4.57
N LEU A 313 25.01 -6.27 -3.85
CA LEU A 313 25.31 -7.47 -3.05
C LEU A 313 25.12 -8.74 -3.88
N ALA A 314 24.08 -8.78 -4.70
CA ALA A 314 23.79 -9.92 -5.55
C ALA A 314 23.09 -9.51 -6.85
N ARG A 315 23.27 -10.33 -7.89
CA ARG A 315 22.60 -10.21 -9.18
C ARG A 315 22.00 -11.55 -9.57
N ASN A 316 20.76 -11.54 -10.07
CA ASN A 316 19.99 -12.72 -10.46
C ASN A 316 19.79 -13.73 -9.30
N GLU A 317 19.79 -13.25 -8.06
CA GLU A 317 19.42 -14.04 -6.88
C GLU A 317 17.91 -13.92 -6.66
N ASP A 318 17.15 -14.98 -6.94
CA ASP A 318 15.71 -15.01 -6.71
C ASP A 318 15.42 -15.19 -5.20
N LEU A 319 14.90 -14.14 -4.57
CA LEU A 319 14.49 -14.14 -3.15
C LEU A 319 13.07 -14.68 -2.93
N GLY A 320 12.50 -15.37 -3.92
CA GLY A 320 11.21 -16.03 -3.85
C GLY A 320 10.23 -15.40 -4.81
N ARG A 321 10.20 -15.96 -6.05
CA ARG A 321 9.20 -15.79 -7.11
C ARG A 321 8.39 -14.50 -7.00
N HIS A 322 8.76 -13.52 -7.81
CA HIS A 322 7.92 -12.34 -8.05
C HIS A 322 7.71 -11.46 -6.79
N GLY A 323 8.77 -11.27 -6.02
CA GLY A 323 8.83 -10.30 -4.91
C GLY A 323 8.54 -10.93 -3.54
N PRO A 324 9.56 -11.13 -2.68
CA PRO A 324 9.32 -11.59 -1.33
C PRO A 324 8.49 -10.60 -0.51
N ARG A 325 7.79 -11.10 0.52
CA ARG A 325 7.17 -10.28 1.56
C ARG A 325 7.87 -10.54 2.87
N THR A 326 8.33 -9.47 3.51
CA THR A 326 9.17 -9.52 4.71
C THR A 326 8.42 -9.06 5.94
N PHE A 327 8.76 -9.65 7.08
CA PHE A 327 8.14 -9.34 8.37
C PHE A 327 9.02 -9.80 9.54
N TYR A 328 8.79 -9.24 10.71
CA TYR A 328 9.43 -9.64 11.95
C TYR A 328 8.77 -10.90 12.54
N TRP A 329 9.54 -11.98 12.66
CA TRP A 329 9.06 -13.27 13.18
C TRP A 329 9.94 -13.86 14.29
N LEU A 330 11.24 -13.62 14.20
CA LEU A 330 12.24 -14.07 15.16
C LEU A 330 12.59 -12.94 16.12
N ASP A 331 13.25 -13.29 17.22
CA ASP A 331 13.79 -12.27 18.13
C ASP A 331 15.05 -11.63 17.53
N GLY A 332 14.93 -10.38 17.08
CA GLY A 332 16.06 -9.62 16.51
C GLY A 332 15.69 -8.51 15.53
N PRO A 333 16.70 -7.83 14.95
CA PRO A 333 16.56 -6.90 13.81
C PRO A 333 16.14 -7.58 12.51
N THR A 334 16.52 -8.85 12.40
CA THR A 334 16.25 -9.80 11.33
C THR A 334 14.82 -9.87 10.80
N LYS A 335 14.45 -9.34 9.64
CA LYS A 335 13.18 -9.75 9.00
C LYS A 335 13.36 -11.11 8.31
N VAL A 336 12.35 -11.96 8.43
CA VAL A 336 12.20 -13.17 7.60
C VAL A 336 11.39 -12.83 6.36
N ARG A 337 11.33 -13.74 5.38
CA ARG A 337 10.55 -13.57 4.15
C ARG A 337 9.66 -14.77 3.84
N VAL A 338 8.60 -14.52 3.10
CA VAL A 338 7.83 -15.55 2.37
C VAL A 338 7.84 -15.23 0.88
N PRO A 339 7.93 -16.23 -0.01
CA PRO A 339 7.57 -16.04 -1.42
C PRO A 339 6.12 -15.56 -1.54
N PHE A 340 5.84 -14.68 -2.50
CA PHE A 340 4.50 -14.11 -2.67
C PHE A 340 3.78 -14.69 -3.89
N SER A 341 2.46 -14.83 -3.76
CA SER A 341 1.59 -15.24 -4.87
C SER A 341 0.16 -14.75 -4.62
N TYR A 342 -0.39 -14.02 -5.58
CA TYR A 342 -1.80 -13.64 -5.60
C TYR A 342 -2.76 -14.84 -5.73
N ARG A 343 -2.27 -16.04 -6.06
CA ARG A 343 -3.09 -17.27 -6.14
C ARG A 343 -3.11 -18.06 -4.84
N GLY A 344 -2.34 -17.64 -3.83
CA GLY A 344 -2.09 -18.43 -2.64
C GLY A 344 -1.26 -19.68 -2.92
N GLY A 345 -1.01 -20.44 -1.86
CA GLY A 345 -0.19 -21.65 -1.87
C GLY A 345 0.27 -22.00 -0.46
N THR A 346 1.20 -22.94 -0.36
CA THR A 346 1.92 -23.22 0.89
C THR A 346 3.32 -22.63 0.76
N PHE A 347 3.70 -21.76 1.70
CA PHE A 347 4.95 -21.01 1.63
C PHE A 347 5.73 -21.14 2.93
N GLY A 348 7.00 -21.54 2.82
CA GLY A 348 7.92 -21.50 3.95
C GLY A 348 8.24 -20.07 4.37
N ILE A 349 8.38 -19.84 5.68
CA ILE A 349 8.93 -18.63 6.27
C ILE A 349 10.45 -18.80 6.32
N LEU A 350 11.18 -18.02 5.54
CA LEU A 350 12.60 -18.22 5.24
C LEU A 350 13.46 -17.11 5.82
N GLN A 351 14.55 -17.47 6.49
CA GLN A 351 15.65 -16.53 6.72
C GLN A 351 16.48 -16.37 5.44
N TYR A 352 17.06 -15.19 5.22
CA TYR A 352 18.00 -15.01 4.10
C TYR A 352 19.26 -15.86 4.35
N LYS A 353 19.62 -16.71 3.38
CA LYS A 353 20.71 -17.70 3.49
C LYS A 353 20.67 -18.57 4.76
N GLY A 354 19.48 -18.72 5.35
CA GLY A 354 19.26 -19.44 6.60
C GLY A 354 18.16 -20.50 6.47
N PRO A 355 17.77 -21.12 7.60
CA PRO A 355 16.77 -22.16 7.60
C PRO A 355 15.35 -21.59 7.38
N GLN A 356 14.44 -22.47 6.97
CA GLN A 356 13.01 -22.24 7.12
C GLN A 356 12.64 -22.32 8.61
N VAL A 357 11.89 -21.34 9.11
CA VAL A 357 11.51 -21.20 10.53
C VAL A 357 10.01 -21.32 10.79
N GLY A 358 9.23 -21.55 9.72
CA GLY A 358 7.80 -21.70 9.81
C GLY A 358 7.18 -21.89 8.43
N GLU A 359 5.86 -21.88 8.36
CA GLU A 359 5.10 -22.05 7.12
C GLU A 359 3.75 -21.35 7.24
N ILE A 360 3.29 -20.78 6.13
CA ILE A 360 1.95 -20.21 5.97
C ILE A 360 1.22 -20.91 4.81
N GLN A 361 -0.11 -20.90 4.84
CA GLN A 361 -0.96 -21.38 3.75
C GLN A 361 -1.95 -20.30 3.33
N GLY A 362 -2.19 -20.18 2.03
CA GLY A 362 -3.11 -19.22 1.44
C GLY A 362 -2.41 -18.01 0.85
N GLN A 363 -3.21 -17.07 0.35
CA GLN A 363 -2.72 -15.78 -0.12
C GLN A 363 -2.52 -14.85 1.09
N PRO A 364 -1.31 -14.29 1.32
CA PRO A 364 -1.12 -13.20 2.27
C PRO A 364 -1.96 -11.99 1.86
N ILE A 365 -2.76 -11.47 2.79
CA ILE A 365 -3.61 -10.28 2.59
C ILE A 365 -3.28 -9.14 3.55
N ALA A 366 -2.57 -9.44 4.66
CA ALA A 366 -2.03 -8.44 5.56
C ALA A 366 -0.83 -9.00 6.34
N ILE A 367 0.09 -8.13 6.72
CA ILE A 367 1.16 -8.37 7.69
C ILE A 367 1.06 -7.27 8.73
N ALA A 368 0.87 -7.59 10.02
CA ALA A 368 0.76 -6.58 11.06
C ALA A 368 1.01 -7.14 12.45
N ASP A 369 1.62 -6.36 13.36
CA ASP A 369 1.58 -6.59 14.81
C ASP A 369 0.15 -6.31 15.31
N VAL A 370 -0.64 -7.37 15.49
CA VAL A 370 -2.05 -7.27 15.92
C VAL A 370 -2.35 -8.12 17.15
N LEU A 371 -1.44 -9.02 17.54
CA LEU A 371 -1.53 -9.91 18.68
C LEU A 371 -0.18 -10.03 19.39
N GLY A 372 -0.21 -10.24 20.71
CA GLY A 372 0.98 -10.64 21.44
C GLY A 372 1.98 -9.51 21.67
N ASP A 373 3.21 -9.70 21.21
CA ASP A 373 4.30 -8.72 21.34
C ASP A 373 4.59 -8.01 20.02
N TRP A 374 5.77 -7.41 19.87
CA TRP A 374 6.11 -6.54 18.75
C TRP A 374 6.27 -7.23 17.40
N ARG A 375 6.26 -8.57 17.36
CA ARG A 375 6.45 -9.33 16.12
C ARG A 375 5.15 -9.36 15.33
N GLU A 376 5.27 -9.58 14.04
CA GLU A 376 4.17 -9.36 13.11
C GLU A 376 3.46 -10.68 12.81
N GLU A 377 2.12 -10.64 12.83
CA GLU A 377 1.31 -11.71 12.30
C GLU A 377 1.23 -11.64 10.77
N VAL A 378 1.15 -12.82 10.15
CA VAL A 378 0.79 -12.93 8.73
C VAL A 378 -0.67 -13.38 8.62
N ILE A 379 -1.50 -12.57 7.98
CA ILE A 379 -2.91 -12.86 7.76
C ILE A 379 -3.09 -13.36 6.33
N THR A 380 -3.62 -14.57 6.18
CA THR A 380 -3.86 -15.20 4.88
C THR A 380 -5.31 -15.58 4.67
N VAL A 381 -5.68 -15.78 3.40
CA VAL A 381 -6.97 -16.35 3.00
C VAL A 381 -6.76 -17.59 2.13
N THR A 382 -7.45 -18.67 2.47
CA THR A 382 -7.52 -19.91 1.66
C THR A 382 -8.82 -20.64 1.95
N ASP A 383 -9.46 -21.22 0.94
CA ASP A 383 -10.61 -22.13 1.09
C ASP A 383 -11.75 -21.57 1.97
N GLY A 384 -12.03 -20.27 1.86
CA GLY A 384 -13.06 -19.58 2.65
C GLY A 384 -12.68 -19.34 4.12
N VAL A 385 -11.42 -19.54 4.49
CA VAL A 385 -10.90 -19.37 5.85
C VAL A 385 -9.86 -18.25 5.87
N ILE A 386 -9.97 -17.37 6.86
CA ILE A 386 -8.90 -16.45 7.24
C ILE A 386 -8.03 -17.14 8.29
N ARG A 387 -6.71 -17.09 8.11
CA ARG A 387 -5.75 -17.59 9.08
C ARG A 387 -4.85 -16.46 9.55
N ILE A 388 -4.59 -16.40 10.85
CA ILE A 388 -3.66 -15.46 11.47
C ILE A 388 -2.52 -16.30 12.03
N TYR A 389 -1.34 -16.15 11.43
CA TYR A 389 -0.13 -16.85 11.84
C TYR A 389 0.67 -15.94 12.77
N THR A 390 0.94 -16.41 13.99
CA THR A 390 1.81 -15.74 14.97
C THR A 390 3.02 -16.60 15.25
N THR A 391 4.14 -15.97 15.57
CA THR A 391 5.34 -16.66 16.05
C THR A 391 5.12 -17.25 17.45
N THR A 392 5.75 -18.40 17.70
CA THR A 392 5.84 -19.03 19.03
C THR A 392 7.27 -19.12 19.53
N VAL A 393 8.22 -18.55 18.77
CA VAL A 393 9.61 -18.44 19.20
C VAL A 393 9.64 -17.53 20.44
N PRO A 394 10.26 -17.93 21.56
CA PRO A 394 10.37 -17.03 22.71
C PRO A 394 11.21 -15.80 22.36
N ALA A 395 10.72 -14.61 22.73
CA ALA A 395 11.48 -13.38 22.63
C ALA A 395 12.17 -13.05 23.96
N THR A 396 13.41 -12.58 23.86
CA THR A 396 14.18 -12.00 24.97
C THR A 396 14.17 -10.47 24.92
N SER A 397 13.88 -9.88 23.75
CA SER A 397 13.70 -8.44 23.58
C SER A 397 12.26 -7.99 23.82
N ARG A 398 12.09 -6.73 24.22
CA ARG A 398 10.80 -6.06 24.37
C ARG A 398 10.79 -4.78 23.53
N ARG A 399 9.67 -4.53 22.86
CA ARG A 399 9.41 -3.26 22.17
C ARG A 399 7.98 -2.83 22.44
N VAL A 400 7.69 -1.59 22.08
CA VAL A 400 6.32 -1.11 21.96
C VAL A 400 5.67 -1.82 20.77
N CYS A 401 4.35 -2.06 20.85
CA CYS A 401 3.57 -2.56 19.72
C CYS A 401 3.79 -1.65 18.50
N LEU A 402 4.12 -2.21 17.35
CA LEU A 402 4.45 -1.49 16.13
C LEU A 402 3.27 -0.66 15.62
N MET A 403 2.03 -1.03 15.96
CA MET A 403 0.84 -0.22 15.67
C MET A 403 0.80 1.14 16.40
N GLN A 404 1.74 1.40 17.32
CA GLN A 404 1.94 2.73 17.92
C GLN A 404 2.97 3.59 17.16
N ASP A 405 3.69 3.01 16.21
CA ASP A 405 4.51 3.77 15.26
C ASP A 405 3.62 4.32 14.16
N HIS A 406 3.77 5.61 13.87
CA HIS A 406 2.86 6.32 12.98
C HIS A 406 2.94 5.80 11.54
N LEU A 407 4.15 5.71 10.98
CA LEU A 407 4.39 5.19 9.64
C LEU A 407 3.87 3.75 9.51
N TYR A 408 4.20 2.90 10.48
CA TYR A 408 3.72 1.52 10.49
C TYR A 408 2.19 1.43 10.51
N ARG A 409 1.54 2.22 11.37
CA ARG A 409 0.07 2.25 11.50
C ARG A 409 -0.62 2.75 10.24
N MET A 410 -0.04 3.75 9.56
CA MET A 410 -0.51 4.26 8.27
C MET A 410 -0.36 3.20 7.18
N ASP A 411 0.81 2.56 7.09
CA ASP A 411 1.04 1.49 6.13
C ASP A 411 0.07 0.33 6.33
N VAL A 412 -0.15 -0.12 7.58
CA VAL A 412 -1.15 -1.16 7.90
C VAL A 412 -2.55 -0.77 7.46
N ALA A 413 -2.95 0.49 7.64
CA ALA A 413 -4.26 0.96 7.18
C ALA A 413 -4.43 0.85 5.66
N MET A 414 -3.33 0.97 4.91
CA MET A 414 -3.33 1.06 3.45
C MET A 414 -2.93 -0.24 2.73
N GLN A 415 -2.62 -1.33 3.44
CA GLN A 415 -2.21 -2.62 2.80
C GLN A 415 -3.25 -3.22 1.85
N ALA A 416 -4.53 -2.86 1.99
CA ALA A 416 -5.58 -3.32 1.10
C ALA A 416 -5.59 -2.59 -0.26
N MET A 417 -4.78 -1.53 -0.42
CA MET A 417 -4.76 -0.61 -1.56
C MET A 417 -3.73 -1.02 -2.61
N GLY A 418 -4.18 -1.05 -3.87
CA GLY A 418 -3.36 -1.44 -5.01
C GLY A 418 -2.57 -2.72 -4.76
N TYR A 419 -1.26 -2.64 -4.95
CA TYR A 419 -0.35 -3.77 -4.72
C TYR A 419 -0.07 -3.98 -3.24
N PHE A 420 0.25 -5.21 -2.85
CA PHE A 420 0.46 -5.55 -1.45
C PHE A 420 1.88 -5.15 -0.99
N TYR A 421 1.97 -4.19 -0.07
CA TYR A 421 3.21 -3.73 0.56
C TYR A 421 3.26 -4.17 2.03
N PRO A 422 4.30 -4.87 2.50
CA PRO A 422 4.54 -5.01 3.93
C PRO A 422 4.74 -3.64 4.58
N PRO A 423 4.26 -3.45 5.82
CA PRO A 423 4.43 -2.19 6.51
C PRO A 423 5.88 -1.97 6.91
N GLN A 424 6.31 -0.72 6.88
CA GLN A 424 7.62 -0.30 7.36
C GLN A 424 7.53 0.37 8.72
N PHE A 425 8.57 0.18 9.52
CA PHE A 425 8.68 0.80 10.84
C PHE A 425 9.51 2.08 10.69
N GLY A 426 8.93 3.21 11.10
CA GLY A 426 9.59 4.53 11.03
C GLY A 426 10.54 4.81 12.19
N GLY A 427 10.48 4.01 13.26
CA GLY A 427 11.47 4.07 14.33
C GLY A 427 12.83 3.50 13.92
N ARG A 428 13.85 3.77 14.75
CA ARG A 428 15.22 3.28 14.48
C ARG A 428 15.27 1.76 14.33
N LEU A 429 15.97 1.30 13.30
CA LEU A 429 16.36 -0.10 13.13
C LEU A 429 17.04 -0.65 14.39
N LEU A 430 16.90 -1.95 14.62
CA LEU A 430 17.46 -2.54 15.84
C LEU A 430 18.94 -2.76 15.68
N LYS A 431 19.69 -2.29 16.67
CA LYS A 431 21.09 -2.63 16.76
C LYS A 431 21.21 -4.14 17.01
N SER A 432 22.02 -4.82 16.21
CA SER A 432 22.43 -6.18 16.52
C SER A 432 23.10 -6.20 17.90
N ALA A 433 22.88 -7.28 18.66
CA ALA A 433 23.37 -7.44 20.03
C ALA A 433 24.91 -7.41 20.17
N THR A 434 25.65 -7.26 19.07
CA THR A 434 27.11 -7.10 19.03
C THR A 434 27.57 -5.68 19.38
N SER A 435 26.68 -4.68 19.42
CA SER A 435 27.00 -3.35 19.97
C SER A 435 26.60 -3.23 21.43
N ARG A 436 27.31 -3.93 22.31
CA ARG A 436 27.36 -3.53 23.73
C ARG A 436 28.12 -2.21 23.79
N GLU A 437 27.39 -1.10 23.83
CA GLU A 437 27.93 0.17 24.31
C GLU A 437 28.50 -0.06 25.72
N LYS A 438 29.79 0.25 25.86
CA LYS A 438 30.51 0.34 27.13
C LYS A 438 30.39 1.75 27.67
#